data_AF-U7L665-F1
#
_entry.id   AF-U7L665-F1
#
_cell.length_a   1.000
_cell.length_b   1.000
_cell.length_c   1.000
_cell.angle_alpha   90.00
_cell.angle_beta   90.00
_cell.angle_gamma   90.00
#
_symmetry.space_group_name_H-M   'P 1'
#
loop_
_entity.id
_entity.type
_entity.pdbx_description
1 polymer ?
#
loop_
_entity_poly.entity_id
_entity_poly.type
_entity_poly.pdbx_seq_one_letter_code
_entity_poly.pdbx_strand_id
1 'polypeptide(L)'
;MTPNVTVSRANPVANRFDNPRIGHRVTAPAGVGGVYHAMEKAIPNHGLVPLLKMNQHGGVDCPGCAWPEPGQGDINFVEFCENGAKAIAQETTSKRVSREFFANTTVRQVREMPD
;
A
#
# COMPACT_ATOMS: atom_id res chain seq x y z
N MET A 1 -8.07 -19.41 -26.15
CA MET A 1 -9.34 -19.19 -25.43
C MET A 1 -8.98 -19.00 -23.96
N THR A 2 -8.93 -17.76 -23.47
CA THR A 2 -8.80 -17.49 -22.04
C THR A 2 -10.10 -17.94 -21.36
N PRO A 3 -10.02 -18.73 -20.26
CA PRO A 3 -11.23 -19.16 -19.57
C PRO A 3 -11.95 -17.94 -19.02
N ASN A 4 -13.27 -17.87 -19.20
CA ASN A 4 -14.12 -16.88 -18.55
C ASN A 4 -14.00 -17.06 -17.03
N VAL A 5 -13.14 -16.28 -16.40
CA VAL A 5 -13.13 -16.12 -14.95
C VAL A 5 -14.38 -15.32 -14.62
N THR A 6 -15.36 -15.97 -14.01
CA THR A 6 -16.54 -15.28 -13.48
C THR A 6 -16.07 -14.38 -12.34
N VAL A 7 -15.80 -13.12 -12.67
CA VAL A 7 -15.44 -12.08 -11.71
C VAL A 7 -16.51 -12.05 -10.62
N SER A 8 -16.06 -12.16 -9.37
CA SER A 8 -16.90 -12.11 -8.18
C SER A 8 -17.89 -10.94 -8.27
N ARG A 9 -19.13 -11.12 -7.79
CA ARG A 9 -20.14 -10.04 -7.61
C ARG A 9 -19.71 -9.00 -6.56
N ALA A 10 -18.42 -8.87 -6.30
CA ALA A 10 -17.83 -7.82 -5.51
C ALA A 10 -17.96 -6.50 -6.25
N ASN A 11 -18.21 -5.43 -5.49
CA ASN A 11 -18.25 -4.02 -5.87
C ASN A 11 -17.84 -3.71 -7.34
N PRO A 12 -18.77 -3.22 -8.20
CA PRO A 12 -18.44 -2.88 -9.59
C PRO A 12 -17.37 -1.79 -9.72
N VAL A 13 -17.13 -0.98 -8.68
CA VAL A 13 -16.01 -0.03 -8.62
C VAL A 13 -14.68 -0.75 -8.48
N ALA A 14 -14.60 -1.80 -7.68
CA ALA A 14 -13.38 -2.60 -7.55
C ALA A 14 -13.10 -3.37 -8.85
N ASN A 15 -14.15 -3.89 -9.48
CA ASN A 15 -14.04 -4.70 -10.70
C ASN A 15 -13.61 -3.92 -11.95
N ARG A 16 -13.53 -2.58 -11.88
CA ARG A 16 -13.05 -1.75 -13.00
C ARG A 16 -11.61 -2.07 -13.42
N PHE A 17 -10.84 -2.72 -12.54
CA PHE A 17 -9.44 -3.06 -12.76
C PHE A 17 -9.22 -4.53 -13.21
N ASP A 18 -10.28 -5.34 -13.28
CA ASP A 18 -10.16 -6.78 -13.59
C ASP A 18 -9.80 -7.08 -15.05
N ASN A 19 -9.95 -6.10 -15.94
CA ASN A 19 -9.48 -6.16 -17.32
C ASN A 19 -8.37 -5.13 -17.54
N PRO A 20 -7.16 -5.34 -16.98
CA PRO A 20 -6.08 -4.39 -17.13
C PRO A 20 -5.68 -4.27 -18.60
N ARG A 21 -5.56 -3.03 -19.08
CA ARG A 21 -5.00 -2.78 -20.42
C ARG A 21 -3.50 -3.07 -20.38
N ILE A 22 -3.08 -4.09 -21.10
CA ILE A 22 -1.66 -4.43 -21.25
C ILE A 22 -1.06 -3.44 -22.26
N GLY A 23 -0.33 -2.45 -21.74
CA GLY A 23 0.40 -1.47 -22.54
C GLY A 23 1.85 -1.87 -22.78
N HIS A 24 2.65 -0.93 -23.26
CA HIS A 24 4.09 -1.12 -23.44
C HIS A 24 4.79 -1.40 -22.11
N ARG A 25 5.84 -2.23 -22.15
CA ARG A 25 6.66 -2.55 -20.98
C ARG A 25 7.27 -1.26 -20.42
N VAL A 26 6.96 -0.96 -19.16
CA VAL A 26 7.63 0.12 -18.42
C VAL A 26 9.03 -0.37 -18.05
N THR A 27 10.05 0.41 -18.36
CA THR A 27 11.47 0.05 -18.10
C THR A 27 12.00 0.57 -16.78
N ALA A 28 11.26 1.44 -16.09
CA ALA A 28 11.58 1.94 -14.76
C ALA A 28 10.53 1.45 -13.74
N PRO A 29 10.92 0.70 -12.69
CA PRO A 29 9.99 0.20 -11.67
C PRO A 29 9.47 1.29 -10.73
N ALA A 30 10.16 2.44 -10.67
CA ALA A 30 9.80 3.60 -9.88
C ALA A 30 10.14 4.86 -10.68
N GLY A 31 9.15 5.73 -10.88
CA GLY A 31 9.31 7.03 -11.52
C GLY A 31 8.63 8.12 -10.70
N VAL A 32 8.58 9.34 -11.25
CA VAL A 32 7.99 10.50 -10.57
C VAL A 32 6.57 10.21 -10.06
N GLY A 33 5.76 9.46 -10.81
CA GLY A 33 4.41 9.07 -10.38
C GLY A 33 4.38 8.18 -9.13
N GLY A 34 5.29 7.20 -9.02
CA GLY A 34 5.38 6.34 -7.84
C GLY A 34 5.84 7.11 -6.60
N VAL A 35 6.80 8.03 -6.76
CA VAL A 35 7.22 8.94 -5.69
C VAL A 35 6.06 9.83 -5.26
N TYR A 36 5.33 10.41 -6.22
CA TYR A 36 4.18 11.26 -5.95
C TYR A 36 3.11 10.52 -5.13
N HIS A 37 2.67 9.35 -5.58
CA HIS A 37 1.61 8.59 -4.90
C HIS A 37 2.05 8.04 -3.54
N ALA A 38 3.34 7.71 -3.37
CA ALA A 38 3.89 7.36 -2.07
C ALA A 38 3.78 8.55 -1.09
N MET A 39 4.23 9.74 -1.52
CA MET A 39 4.23 10.94 -0.68
C MET A 39 2.82 11.48 -0.41
N GLU A 40 1.92 11.39 -1.39
CA GLU A 40 0.50 11.73 -1.27
C GLU A 40 -0.16 11.01 -0.08
N LYS A 41 0.25 9.77 0.20
CA LYS A 41 -0.26 8.99 1.35
C LYS A 41 0.58 9.18 2.60
N ALA A 42 1.91 9.19 2.49
CA ALA A 42 2.81 9.24 3.64
C ALA A 42 2.77 10.58 4.39
N ILE A 43 2.73 11.71 3.68
CA ILE A 43 2.76 13.04 4.29
C ILE A 43 1.56 13.27 5.25
N PRO A 44 0.29 13.14 4.80
CA PRO A 44 -0.85 13.44 5.66
C PRO A 44 -1.04 12.44 6.80
N ASN A 45 -0.42 11.25 6.73
CA ASN A 45 -0.52 10.23 7.77
C ASN A 45 0.73 10.11 8.64
N HIS A 46 1.59 11.14 8.69
CA HIS A 46 2.81 11.15 9.50
C HIS A 46 3.83 10.02 9.19
N GLY A 47 3.79 9.49 7.96
CA GLY A 47 4.62 8.37 7.53
C GLY A 47 6.06 8.75 7.15
N LEU A 48 6.40 10.04 7.03
CA LEU A 48 7.73 10.48 6.57
C LEU A 48 8.87 10.04 7.49
N VAL A 49 8.75 10.25 8.81
CA VAL A 49 9.81 9.84 9.75
C VAL A 49 9.92 8.31 9.84
N PRO A 50 8.81 7.56 9.95
CA PRO A 50 8.81 6.10 9.86
C PRO A 50 9.46 5.56 8.57
N LEU A 51 9.22 6.20 7.42
CA LEU A 51 9.86 5.84 6.15
C LEU A 51 11.39 5.91 6.22
N LEU A 52 11.96 6.92 6.87
CA LEU A 52 13.41 7.05 7.06
C LEU A 52 14.02 6.01 8.00
N LYS A 53 13.17 5.27 8.72
CA LYS A 53 13.56 4.16 9.59
C LYS A 53 13.15 2.82 9.02
N MET A 54 12.50 2.79 7.87
CA MET A 54 12.01 1.56 7.29
C MET A 54 13.15 0.79 6.61
N ASN A 55 13.29 -0.49 6.92
CA ASN A 55 14.36 -1.38 6.45
C ASN A 55 15.76 -0.81 6.75
N GLN A 56 15.87 -0.05 7.84
CA GLN A 56 17.14 0.46 8.37
C GLN A 56 17.50 -0.30 9.65
N HIS A 57 18.79 -0.31 9.99
CA HIS A 57 19.24 -0.89 11.26
C HIS A 57 18.58 -0.24 12.48
N GLY A 58 18.04 -1.09 13.36
CA GLY A 58 17.28 -0.66 14.55
C GLY A 58 15.97 0.07 14.19
N GLY A 59 15.54 -0.05 12.95
CA GLY A 59 14.32 0.52 12.41
C GLY A 59 13.15 -0.46 12.44
N VAL A 60 12.27 -0.35 11.44
CA VAL A 60 11.11 -1.21 11.29
C VAL A 60 11.11 -1.87 9.92
N ASP A 61 10.68 -3.12 9.85
CA ASP A 61 10.57 -3.82 8.57
C ASP A 61 9.30 -3.40 7.84
N CYS A 62 9.40 -3.29 6.52
CA CYS A 62 8.27 -2.99 5.66
C CYS A 62 7.20 -4.12 5.73
N PRO A 63 5.97 -3.86 6.20
CA PRO A 63 4.97 -4.90 6.41
C PRO A 63 4.31 -5.40 5.11
N GLY A 64 4.49 -4.68 4.00
CA GLY A 64 3.74 -4.89 2.74
C GLY A 64 4.51 -5.54 1.59
N CYS A 65 5.82 -5.79 1.69
CA CYS A 65 6.63 -6.30 0.57
C CYS A 65 7.82 -7.12 1.06
N ALA A 66 8.23 -8.12 0.26
CA ALA A 66 9.48 -8.86 0.42
C ALA A 66 10.68 -8.04 -0.10
N TRP A 67 10.82 -6.79 0.37
CA TRP A 67 12.01 -6.00 0.07
C TRP A 67 13.20 -6.68 0.75
N PRO A 68 14.25 -7.08 0.01
CA PRO A 68 15.39 -7.75 0.62
C PRO A 68 16.12 -6.78 1.56
N GLU A 69 16.42 -7.23 2.77
CA GLU A 69 17.24 -6.46 3.69
C GLU A 69 18.69 -6.43 3.16
N PRO A 70 19.28 -5.24 2.91
CA PRO A 70 20.65 -5.15 2.45
C PRO A 70 21.61 -5.62 3.54
N GLY A 71 22.79 -6.11 3.15
CA GLY A 71 23.88 -6.32 4.10
C GLY A 71 24.28 -5.00 4.78
N GLN A 72 24.93 -5.09 5.96
CA GLN A 72 25.31 -3.92 6.77
C GLN A 72 26.11 -2.83 6.03
N GLY A 73 26.85 -3.18 4.99
CA GLY A 73 27.62 -2.25 4.17
C GLY A 73 26.85 -1.59 3.02
N ASP A 74 25.65 -2.09 2.69
CA ASP A 74 24.93 -1.77 1.45
C ASP A 74 23.58 -1.05 1.68
N ILE A 75 23.27 -0.68 2.93
CA ILE A 75 22.02 0.03 3.26
C ILE A 75 22.07 1.46 2.74
N ASN A 76 21.11 1.81 1.89
CA ASN A 76 20.91 3.16 1.38
C ASN A 76 19.89 3.95 2.22
N PHE A 77 19.77 5.24 1.90
CA PHE A 77 18.79 6.12 2.55
C PHE A 77 17.33 5.76 2.24
N VAL A 78 17.08 5.12 1.09
CA VAL A 78 15.73 4.70 0.65
C VAL A 78 15.75 3.21 0.40
N GLU A 79 15.35 2.45 1.41
CA GLU A 79 15.22 0.99 1.34
C GLU A 79 13.76 0.57 1.27
N PHE A 80 12.98 1.20 0.38
CA PHE A 80 11.57 0.88 0.24
C PHE A 80 10.98 1.23 -1.12
N CYS A 81 9.89 0.56 -1.47
CA CYS A 81 9.09 0.84 -2.65
C CYS A 81 7.84 1.68 -2.33
N GLU A 82 7.10 2.08 -3.36
CA GLU A 82 5.82 2.79 -3.24
C GLU A 82 4.82 2.07 -2.33
N ASN A 83 4.69 0.74 -2.46
CA ASN A 83 3.78 -0.05 -1.64
C ASN A 83 4.22 -0.07 -0.17
N GLY A 84 5.52 -0.14 0.09
CA GLY A 84 6.06 -0.01 1.45
C GLY A 84 5.73 1.35 2.05
N ALA A 85 5.89 2.42 1.27
CA ALA A 85 5.53 3.77 1.69
C ALA A 85 4.02 3.94 1.98
N LYS A 86 3.16 3.33 1.17
CA LYS A 86 1.71 3.31 1.43
C LYS A 86 1.34 2.50 2.67
N ALA A 87 2.00 1.36 2.88
CA ALA A 87 1.75 0.51 4.03
C ALA A 87 2.12 1.22 5.33
N ILE A 88 3.32 1.82 5.42
CA ILE A 88 3.70 2.55 6.63
C ILE A 88 2.78 3.76 6.85
N ALA A 89 2.35 4.45 5.78
CA ALA A 89 1.38 5.54 5.89
C ALA A 89 0.05 5.08 6.51
N GLN A 90 -0.41 3.87 6.18
CA GLN A 90 -1.63 3.31 6.76
C GLN A 90 -1.44 2.96 8.24
N GLU A 91 -0.26 2.45 8.63
CA GLU A 91 0.05 2.15 10.03
C GLU A 91 0.22 3.41 10.89
N THR A 92 0.75 4.49 10.30
CA THR A 92 1.07 5.72 11.04
C THR A 92 -0.08 6.70 11.12
N THR A 93 -1.20 6.42 10.45
CA THR A 93 -2.40 7.26 10.51
C THR A 93 -2.85 7.45 11.96
N SER A 94 -3.45 8.60 12.28
CA SER A 94 -4.03 8.88 13.60
C SER A 94 -5.48 8.40 13.73
N LYS A 95 -6.11 8.01 12.61
CA LYS A 95 -7.49 7.48 12.60
C LYS A 95 -7.56 6.18 13.40
N ARG A 96 -8.54 6.05 14.29
CA ARG A 96 -8.77 4.85 15.10
C ARG A 96 -10.23 4.45 14.98
N VAL A 97 -10.47 3.13 14.97
CA VAL A 97 -11.80 2.55 15.07
C VAL A 97 -11.94 1.93 16.45
N SER A 98 -13.08 2.16 17.11
CA SER A 98 -13.33 1.67 18.47
C SER A 98 -13.99 0.29 18.47
N ARG A 99 -14.04 -0.33 19.65
CA ARG A 99 -14.73 -1.61 19.83
C ARG A 99 -16.25 -1.47 19.61
N GLU A 100 -16.82 -0.34 20.03
CA GLU A 100 -18.24 0.00 19.90
C GLU A 100 -18.64 0.13 18.43
N PHE A 101 -17.74 0.62 17.58
CA PHE A 101 -17.98 0.64 16.14
C PHE A 101 -18.21 -0.78 15.60
N PHE A 102 -17.33 -1.73 15.94
CA PHE A 102 -17.47 -3.12 15.50
C PHE A 102 -18.65 -3.84 16.15
N ALA A 103 -19.06 -3.44 17.36
CA ALA A 103 -20.28 -3.97 17.97
C ALA A 103 -21.56 -3.57 17.19
N ASN A 104 -21.55 -2.42 16.52
CA ASN A 104 -22.71 -1.88 15.81
C ASN A 104 -22.60 -1.93 14.27
N THR A 105 -21.43 -2.27 13.73
CA THR A 105 -21.15 -2.24 12.28
C THR A 105 -20.66 -3.60 11.81
N THR A 106 -21.46 -4.24 10.96
CA THR A 106 -21.10 -5.52 10.35
C THR A 106 -20.04 -5.35 9.26
N VAL A 107 -19.25 -6.39 8.99
CA VAL A 107 -18.27 -6.42 7.89
C VAL A 107 -18.93 -6.12 6.53
N ARG A 108 -20.17 -6.56 6.33
CA ARG A 108 -20.95 -6.24 5.12
C ARG A 108 -21.21 -4.75 4.98
N GLN A 109 -21.50 -4.04 6.09
CA GLN A 109 -21.70 -2.60 6.04
C GLN A 109 -20.39 -1.87 5.79
N VAL A 110 -19.28 -2.29 6.41
CA VAL A 110 -17.94 -1.72 6.15
C VAL A 110 -17.58 -1.81 4.67
N ARG A 111 -17.88 -2.92 4.01
CA ARG A 111 -17.61 -3.12 2.58
C ARG A 111 -18.29 -2.10 1.67
N GLU A 112 -19.45 -1.59 2.06
CA GLU A 112 -20.21 -0.60 1.27
C GLU A 112 -19.79 0.84 1.60
N MET A 113 -18.88 1.04 2.56
CA MET A 113 -18.35 2.37 2.89
C MET A 113 -17.34 2.82 1.82
N PRO A 114 -17.25 4.14 1.55
CA PRO A 114 -16.23 4.70 0.67
C PRO A 114 -14.84 4.67 1.32
N ASP A 115 -13.81 4.55 0.49
CA ASP A 115 -12.38 4.63 0.86
C ASP A 115 -11.91 6.07 1.15
#